data_AF-A0A933IR01-F1
#
_entry.id   AF-A0A933IR01-F1
#
_cell.length_a   1.000
_cell.length_b   1.000
_cell.length_c   1.000
_cell.angle_alpha   90.00
_cell.angle_beta   90.00
_cell.angle_gamma   90.00
#
_symmetry.space_group_name_H-M   'P 1'
#
loop_
_entity.id
_entity.type
_entity.pdbx_description
1 polymer ?
#
loop_
_entity_poly.entity_id
_entity_poly.type
_entity_poly.pdbx_seq_one_letter_code
_entity_poly.pdbx_strand_id
1 'polypeptide(L)'
;MVKDKPRRQLAEFLPDYFYKTEQGTWRLPASEEEEKAKREARVKGLGRRVKRYIAQLELGAAIPDQERPSDATIAEWIRHCKRAGLYEQGKLLYEKGGLNPDNLTEEAMVNVEEDYQVCARMLARDEGKAQRRKGKSV
;
A
#
# COMPACT_ATOMS: atom_id res chain seq x y z
N MET A 1 -2.85 37.32 -2.22
CA MET A 1 -4.10 36.57 -2.46
C MET A 1 -3.72 35.12 -2.71
N VAL A 2 -3.77 34.28 -1.66
CA VAL A 2 -3.39 32.87 -1.77
C VAL A 2 -4.42 32.19 -2.66
N LYS A 3 -4.03 31.83 -3.89
CA LYS A 3 -4.81 30.90 -4.72
C LYS A 3 -4.84 29.60 -3.94
N ASP A 4 -6.01 29.25 -3.42
CA ASP A 4 -6.25 28.00 -2.70
C ASP A 4 -6.05 26.86 -3.70
N LYS A 5 -4.78 26.50 -3.93
CA LYS A 5 -4.43 25.29 -4.68
C LYS A 5 -5.04 24.16 -3.86
N PRO A 6 -5.86 23.28 -4.46
CA PRO A 6 -6.34 22.11 -3.75
C PRO A 6 -5.11 21.43 -3.13
N ARG A 7 -5.13 21.26 -1.80
CA ARG A 7 -3.96 20.83 -1.02
C ARG A 7 -3.40 19.46 -1.46
N ARG A 8 -4.12 18.76 -2.34
CA ARG A 8 -3.79 17.43 -2.89
C ARG A 8 -4.30 17.27 -4.31
N GLN A 9 -3.55 16.50 -5.10
CA GLN A 9 -3.98 16.11 -6.43
C GLN A 9 -5.03 15.00 -6.36
N LEU A 10 -5.89 14.90 -7.39
CA LEU A 10 -6.94 13.86 -7.47
C LEU A 10 -6.36 12.44 -7.31
N ALA A 11 -5.18 12.20 -7.89
CA ALA A 11 -4.47 10.93 -7.80
C ALA A 11 -4.17 10.50 -6.35
N GLU A 12 -4.05 11.45 -5.43
CA GLU A 12 -3.79 11.17 -4.02
C GLU A 12 -5.04 10.75 -3.25
N PHE A 13 -6.23 11.06 -3.78
CA PHE A 13 -7.50 10.62 -3.19
C PHE A 13 -7.97 9.28 -3.74
N LEU A 14 -7.52 8.87 -4.93
CA LEU A 14 -7.99 7.62 -5.54
C LEU A 14 -7.82 6.39 -4.64
N PRO A 15 -6.69 6.17 -3.95
CA PRO A 15 -6.52 5.02 -3.06
C PRO A 15 -7.45 5.04 -1.84
N ASP A 16 -7.94 6.22 -1.43
CA ASP A 16 -8.82 6.36 -0.27
C ASP A 16 -10.24 5.88 -0.58
N TYR A 17 -10.69 5.98 -1.84
CA TYR A 17 -12.08 5.72 -2.24
C TYR A 17 -12.22 4.50 -3.14
N PHE A 18 -11.18 4.15 -3.90
CA PHE A 18 -11.23 3.13 -4.94
C PHE A 18 -10.19 2.04 -4.72
N TYR A 19 -10.42 0.90 -5.35
CA TYR A 19 -9.49 -0.21 -5.42
C TYR A 19 -8.76 -0.17 -6.76
N LYS A 20 -7.43 -0.33 -6.74
CA LYS A 20 -6.65 -0.42 -7.96
C LYS A 20 -6.83 -1.81 -8.57
N THR A 21 -7.18 -1.85 -9.85
CA THR A 21 -7.36 -3.11 -10.58
C THR A 21 -6.02 -3.59 -11.15
N GLU A 22 -5.99 -4.86 -11.57
CA GLU A 22 -4.84 -5.44 -12.29
C GLU A 22 -4.54 -4.80 -13.65
N GLN A 23 -5.44 -3.94 -14.15
CA GLN A 23 -5.26 -3.19 -15.40
C GLN A 23 -4.67 -1.79 -15.13
N GLY A 24 -4.42 -1.46 -13.86
CA GLY A 24 -3.99 -0.12 -13.44
C GLY A 24 -5.13 0.91 -13.43
N THR A 25 -6.38 0.46 -13.61
CA THR A 25 -7.57 1.31 -13.50
C THR A 25 -8.13 1.30 -12.08
N TRP A 26 -9.17 2.09 -11.82
CA TRP A 26 -9.81 2.19 -10.51
C TRP A 26 -11.22 1.63 -10.56
N ARG A 27 -11.59 0.84 -9.55
CA ARG A 27 -12.96 0.33 -9.37
C ARG A 27 -13.54 0.77 -8.04
N LEU A 28 -14.86 0.88 -8.00
CA LEU A 28 -15.60 1.04 -6.75
C LEU A 28 -15.52 -0.24 -5.89
N PRO A 29 -15.75 -0.11 -4.57
CA PRO A 29 -16.02 -1.28 -3.72
C PRO A 29 -17.13 -2.14 -4.33
N ALA A 30 -16.90 -3.44 -4.40
CA ALA A 30 -17.84 -4.40 -4.98
C ALA A 30 -18.79 -5.02 -3.95
N SER A 31 -18.49 -4.86 -2.66
CA SER A 31 -19.29 -5.37 -1.54
C SER A 31 -19.38 -4.35 -0.40
N GLU A 32 -20.36 -4.53 0.48
CA GLU A 32 -20.50 -3.72 1.70
C GLU A 32 -19.28 -3.84 2.61
N GLU A 33 -18.65 -5.02 2.65
CA GLU A 33 -17.41 -5.24 3.41
C GLU A 33 -16.25 -4.40 2.87
N GLU A 34 -16.07 -4.34 1.55
CA GLU A 34 -15.06 -3.49 0.91
C GLU A 34 -15.37 -2.00 1.15
N GLU A 35 -16.64 -1.60 1.10
CA GLU A 35 -17.03 -0.21 1.37
C GLU A 35 -16.72 0.18 2.82
N LYS A 36 -17.08 -0.69 3.77
CA LYS A 36 -16.80 -0.50 5.20
C LYS A 36 -15.29 -0.43 5.44
N ALA A 37 -14.51 -1.33 4.83
CA ALA A 37 -13.06 -1.32 4.94
C ALA A 37 -12.43 -0.02 4.42
N LYS A 38 -12.87 0.50 3.26
CA LYS A 38 -12.41 1.80 2.74
C LYS A 38 -12.84 2.95 3.64
N ARG A 39 -14.07 2.94 4.15
CA ARG A 39 -14.57 3.97 5.07
C ARG A 39 -13.75 4.00 6.35
N GLU A 40 -13.51 2.86 6.98
CA GLU A 40 -12.69 2.76 8.19
C GLU A 40 -11.25 3.21 7.95
N ALA A 41 -10.63 2.78 6.85
CA ALA A 41 -9.28 3.19 6.48
C ALA A 41 -9.18 4.72 6.29
N ARG A 42 -10.20 5.34 5.68
CA ARG A 42 -10.27 6.80 5.50
C ARG A 42 -10.41 7.54 6.82
N VAL A 43 -11.31 7.09 7.69
CA VAL A 43 -11.55 7.68 9.02
C VAL A 43 -10.28 7.61 9.85
N LYS A 44 -9.61 6.46 9.87
CA LYS A 44 -8.32 6.25 10.57
C LYS A 44 -7.15 6.97 9.88
N GLY A 45 -7.32 7.42 8.63
CA GLY A 45 -6.28 8.05 7.84
C GLY A 45 -5.14 7.12 7.47
N LEU A 46 -5.41 5.82 7.33
CA LEU A 46 -4.41 4.78 7.18
C LEU A 46 -3.54 4.99 5.94
N GLY A 47 -4.15 5.29 4.78
CA GLY A 47 -3.40 5.57 3.55
C GLY A 47 -2.43 6.75 3.68
N ARG A 48 -2.79 7.77 4.47
CA ARG A 48 -1.90 8.92 4.75
C ARG A 48 -0.71 8.53 5.62
N ARG A 49 -0.95 7.70 6.64
CA ARG A 49 0.11 7.21 7.54
C ARG A 49 1.09 6.34 6.78
N VAL A 50 0.59 5.40 5.97
CA VAL A 50 1.40 4.55 5.08
C VAL A 50 2.25 5.40 4.14
N LYS A 51 1.63 6.31 3.36
CA LYS A 51 2.34 7.16 2.40
C LYS A 51 3.45 7.99 3.08
N ARG A 52 3.15 8.59 4.23
CA ARG A 52 4.12 9.38 4.99
C ARG A 52 5.29 8.53 5.47
N TYR A 53 5.00 7.35 6.02
CA TYR A 53 6.03 6.44 6.50
C TYR A 53 6.94 5.96 5.36
N ILE A 54 6.36 5.55 4.23
CA ILE A 54 7.13 5.17 3.04
C ILE A 54 8.03 6.31 2.56
N ALA A 55 7.51 7.54 2.50
CA ALA A 55 8.31 8.69 2.10
C ALA A 55 9.49 8.93 3.06
N GLN A 56 9.31 8.73 4.37
CA GLN A 56 10.40 8.81 5.36
C GLN A 56 11.46 7.72 5.12
N LEU A 57 11.03 6.49 4.83
CA LEU A 57 11.93 5.36 4.52
C LEU A 57 12.74 5.61 3.24
N GLU A 58 12.10 6.12 2.18
CA GLU A 58 12.75 6.41 0.90
C GLU A 58 13.77 7.55 1.01
N LEU A 59 13.50 8.55 1.84
CA LEU A 59 14.42 9.65 2.14
C LEU A 59 15.58 9.22 3.07
N GLY A 60 15.54 8.01 3.62
CA GLY A 60 16.51 7.56 4.62
C GLY A 60 16.47 8.40 5.90
N ALA A 61 15.34 9.01 6.20
CA ALA A 61 15.20 9.89 7.37
C ALA A 61 15.29 9.08 8.67
N ALA A 62 15.94 9.64 9.69
CA ALA A 62 15.87 9.08 11.03
C ALA A 62 14.43 9.23 11.56
N ILE A 63 13.71 8.12 11.66
CA ILE A 63 12.33 8.10 12.18
C ILE A 63 12.43 7.96 13.70
N PRO A 64 11.89 8.91 14.49
CA PRO A 64 11.85 8.77 15.94
C PRO A 64 11.10 7.51 16.35
N ASP A 65 11.54 6.82 17.41
CA ASP A 65 10.92 5.56 17.86
C ASP A 65 9.42 5.71 18.16
N GLN A 66 8.99 6.89 18.64
CA GLN A 66 7.59 7.20 18.91
C GLN A 66 6.71 7.28 17.64
N GLU A 67 7.32 7.62 16.50
CA GLU A 67 6.63 7.67 15.20
C GLU A 67 6.71 6.34 14.46
N ARG A 68 7.61 5.45 14.88
CA ARG A 68 7.79 4.13 14.27
C ARG A 68 6.56 3.26 14.55
N PRO A 69 5.87 2.76 13.51
CA PRO A 69 4.77 1.83 13.69
C PRO A 69 5.27 0.52 14.32
N SER A 70 4.44 -0.13 15.14
CA SER A 70 4.74 -1.48 15.63
C SER A 70 4.73 -2.52 14.50
N ASP A 71 5.36 -3.66 14.71
CA ASP A 71 5.40 -4.75 13.72
C ASP A 71 3.99 -5.22 13.32
N ALA A 72 3.07 -5.32 14.30
CA ALA A 72 1.67 -5.63 14.03
C ALA A 72 0.97 -4.56 13.17
N THR A 73 1.35 -3.29 13.34
CA THR A 73 0.81 -2.19 12.51
C THR A 73 1.35 -2.27 11.08
N ILE A 74 2.64 -2.58 10.91
CA ILE A 74 3.25 -2.77 9.59
C ILE A 74 2.60 -3.95 8.88
N ALA A 75 2.38 -5.06 9.58
CA ALA A 75 1.64 -6.22 9.09
C ALA A 75 0.23 -5.84 8.57
N GLU A 76 -0.54 -5.08 9.37
CA GLU A 76 -1.85 -4.57 8.96
C GLU A 76 -1.76 -3.68 7.71
N TRP A 77 -0.73 -2.83 7.63
CA TRP A 77 -0.53 -1.94 6.49
C TRP A 77 -0.17 -2.69 5.21
N ILE A 78 0.65 -3.74 5.29
CA ILE A 78 0.96 -4.62 4.15
C ILE A 78 -0.32 -5.28 3.64
N ARG A 79 -1.13 -5.85 4.54
CA ARG A 79 -2.44 -6.43 4.20
C ARG A 79 -3.38 -5.42 3.55
N HIS A 80 -3.43 -4.20 4.09
CA HIS A 80 -4.22 -3.12 3.52
C HIS A 80 -3.76 -2.78 2.11
N CYS A 81 -2.45 -2.63 1.89
CA CYS A 81 -1.86 -2.34 0.58
C CYS A 81 -2.20 -3.43 -0.43
N LYS A 82 -2.07 -4.71 -0.06
CA LYS A 82 -2.47 -5.85 -0.88
C LYS A 82 -3.93 -5.75 -1.30
N ARG A 83 -4.85 -5.57 -0.35
CA ARG A 83 -6.29 -5.47 -0.61
C ARG A 83 -6.63 -4.28 -1.50
N ALA A 84 -5.93 -3.15 -1.33
CA ALA A 84 -6.15 -1.93 -2.09
C ALA A 84 -5.54 -1.95 -3.51
N GLY A 85 -4.74 -2.96 -3.85
CA GLY A 85 -3.98 -3.01 -5.10
C GLY A 85 -2.74 -2.11 -5.11
N LEU A 86 -2.28 -1.66 -3.94
CA LEU A 86 -1.09 -0.84 -3.72
C LEU A 86 0.14 -1.75 -3.52
N TYR A 87 0.39 -2.63 -4.48
CA TYR A 87 1.36 -3.72 -4.32
C TYR A 87 2.80 -3.24 -4.14
N GLU A 88 3.17 -2.13 -4.78
CA GLU A 88 4.49 -1.51 -4.63
C GLU A 88 4.72 -1.03 -3.19
N GLN A 89 3.72 -0.36 -2.61
CA GLN A 89 3.76 0.08 -1.22
C GLN A 89 3.79 -1.10 -0.24
N GLY A 90 2.99 -2.13 -0.49
CA GLY A 90 2.99 -3.35 0.34
C GLY A 90 4.34 -4.06 0.32
N LYS A 91 4.97 -4.17 -0.86
CA LYS A 91 6.32 -4.73 -1.02
C LYS A 91 7.36 -3.91 -0.27
N LEU A 92 7.35 -2.58 -0.45
CA LEU A 92 8.31 -1.68 0.20
C LEU A 92 8.20 -1.72 1.73
N LEU A 93 6.98 -1.78 2.28
CA LEU A 93 6.77 -1.91 3.72
C LEU A 93 7.36 -3.21 4.27
N TYR A 94 7.26 -4.33 3.55
CA TYR A 94 7.86 -5.58 3.99
C TYR A 94 9.40 -5.51 3.95
N GLU A 95 9.97 -5.02 2.86
CA GLU A 95 11.43 -5.01 2.64
C GLU A 95 12.17 -3.94 3.46
N LYS A 96 11.53 -2.79 3.69
CA LYS A 96 12.16 -1.61 4.28
C LYS A 96 11.43 -1.06 5.50
N GLY A 97 10.25 -1.58 5.84
CA GLY A 97 9.44 -1.07 6.95
C GLY A 97 10.04 -1.35 8.32
N GLY A 98 11.08 -2.18 8.40
CA GLY A 98 11.75 -2.53 9.65
C GLY A 98 10.94 -3.49 10.51
N LEU A 99 10.22 -4.41 9.87
CA LEU A 99 9.48 -5.48 10.51
C LEU A 99 10.45 -6.44 11.22
N ASN A 100 10.23 -6.71 12.50
CA ASN A 100 10.93 -7.74 13.25
C ASN A 100 10.05 -9.01 13.39
N PRO A 101 10.42 -10.15 12.79
CA PRO A 101 9.65 -11.39 12.89
C PRO A 101 9.43 -11.87 14.33
N ASP A 102 10.41 -11.64 15.21
CA ASP A 102 10.36 -12.11 16.61
C ASP A 102 9.27 -11.42 17.45
N ASN A 103 8.79 -10.26 16.98
CA ASN A 103 7.73 -9.50 17.65
C ASN A 103 6.32 -9.89 17.16
N LEU A 104 6.21 -10.86 16.25
CA LEU A 104 4.96 -11.39 15.73
C LEU A 104 4.77 -12.85 16.14
N THR A 105 3.52 -13.28 16.23
CA THR A 105 3.24 -14.73 16.31
C THR A 105 3.61 -15.40 14.99
N GLU A 106 3.92 -16.69 15.03
CA GLU A 106 4.22 -17.46 13.80
C GLU A 106 3.09 -17.34 12.77
N GLU A 107 1.83 -17.46 13.22
CA GLU A 107 0.66 -17.27 12.36
C GLU A 107 0.61 -15.87 11.74
N ALA A 108 0.90 -14.82 12.52
CA ALA A 108 0.92 -13.45 12.01
C ALA A 108 2.05 -13.26 10.99
N MET A 109 3.22 -13.86 11.22
CA MET A 109 4.34 -13.80 10.29
C MET A 109 4.01 -14.51 8.97
N VAL A 110 3.47 -15.73 9.02
CA VAL A 110 3.03 -16.47 7.83
C VAL A 110 2.04 -15.64 7.02
N ASN A 111 1.04 -15.06 7.67
CA ASN A 111 0.07 -14.19 7.00
C ASN A 111 0.72 -12.97 6.31
N VAL A 112 1.73 -12.36 6.93
CA VAL A 112 2.44 -11.22 6.36
C VAL A 112 3.30 -11.63 5.17
N GLU A 113 3.95 -12.79 5.25
CA GLU A 113 4.72 -13.36 4.13
C GLU A 113 3.82 -13.67 2.93
N GLU A 114 2.65 -14.26 3.16
CA GLU A 114 1.67 -14.50 2.11
C GLU A 114 1.19 -13.19 1.48
N ASP A 115 0.87 -12.18 2.31
CA ASP A 115 0.47 -10.85 1.85
C ASP A 115 1.57 -10.19 1.00
N TYR A 116 2.84 -10.32 1.40
CA TYR A 116 4.01 -9.87 0.67
C TYR A 116 4.19 -10.62 -0.67
N GLN A 117 4.10 -11.95 -0.65
CA GLN A 117 4.24 -12.78 -1.85
C GLN A 117 3.18 -12.43 -2.91
N VAL A 118 1.94 -12.14 -2.49
CA VAL A 118 0.90 -11.64 -3.39
C VAL A 118 1.32 -10.30 -3.99
N CYS A 119 1.82 -9.35 -3.19
CA CYS A 119 2.29 -8.06 -3.70
C CYS A 119 3.41 -8.24 -4.73
N ALA A 120 4.43 -9.03 -4.42
CA ALA A 120 5.56 -9.30 -5.32
C ALA A 120 5.11 -9.97 -6.64
N ARG A 121 4.22 -10.97 -6.55
CA ARG A 121 3.69 -11.68 -7.73
C ARG A 121 2.89 -10.77 -8.64
N MET A 122 2.07 -9.88 -8.07
CA MET A 122 1.26 -8.94 -8.85
C MET A 122 2.11 -7.92 -9.58
N LEU A 123 3.18 -7.42 -8.94
CA LEU A 123 4.15 -6.53 -9.59
C LEU A 123 4.87 -7.22 -10.75
N ALA A 124 5.39 -8.43 -10.54
CA ALA A 124 6.06 -9.20 -11.60
C ALA A 124 5.14 -9.48 -12.80
N ARG A 125 3.86 -9.75 -12.54
CA ARG A 125 2.84 -9.93 -13.59
C ARG A 125 2.60 -8.65 -14.40
N ASP A 126 2.55 -7.49 -13.75
CA ASP A 126 2.34 -6.20 -14.42
C ASP A 126 3.56 -5.79 -15.25
N GLU A 127 4.78 -6.05 -14.77
CA GLU A 127 6.02 -5.90 -15.54
C GLU A 127 6.02 -6.77 -16.80
N GLY A 128 5.64 -8.05 -16.67
CA GLY A 128 5.53 -8.96 -17.80
C GLY A 128 4.50 -8.52 -18.84
N LYS A 129 3.34 -7.99 -18.42
CA LYS A 129 2.34 -7.41 -19.34
C LYS A 129 2.89 -6.18 -20.07
N ALA A 130 3.62 -5.31 -19.37
CA ALA A 130 4.22 -4.11 -19.96
C ALA A 130 5.27 -4.46 -21.02
N GLN A 131 6.13 -5.45 -20.77
CA GLN A 131 7.12 -5.95 -21.73
C GLN A 131 6.45 -6.53 -22.99
N ARG A 132 5.41 -7.36 -22.83
CA ARG A 132 4.66 -7.93 -23.96
C ARG A 132 3.97 -6.88 -24.82
N ARG A 133 3.52 -5.77 -24.24
CA ARG A 133 2.96 -4.62 -24.99
C ARG A 133 4.04 -3.93 -25.81
N LYS A 134 5.21 -3.65 -25.22
CA LYS A 134 6.34 -3.01 -25.93
C LYS A 134 6.85 -3.85 -27.10
N GLY A 135 6.93 -5.17 -26.95
CA GLY A 135 7.38 -6.08 -28.01
C GLY A 135 6.38 -6.29 -29.16
N LYS A 136 5.12 -5.84 -29.02
CA LYS A 136 4.10 -5.87 -30.10
C LYS A 136 3.99 -4.54 -30.85
N SER A 137 4.72 -3.52 -30.42
CA SER A 137 4.72 -2.17 -31.02
C SER A 137 5.92 -1.93 -31.94
N VAL A 138 6.64 -2.99 -32.31
CA VAL A 138 7.78 -3.00 -33.25
C VAL A 138 7.43 -3.91 -34.43
#